data_AF-A0A1Q2CMV2-F1
#
_entry.id   AF-A0A1Q2CMV2-F1
#
_cell.length_a   1.000
_cell.length_b   1.000
_cell.length_c   1.000
_cell.angle_alpha   90.00
_cell.angle_beta   90.00
_cell.angle_gamma   90.00
#
_symmetry.space_group_name_H-M   'P 1'
#
loop_
_entity.id
_entity.type
_entity.pdbx_description
1 polymer ?
#
loop_
_entity_poly.entity_id
_entity_poly.type
_entity_poly.pdbx_seq_one_letter_code
_entity_poly.pdbx_strand_id
1 'polypeptide(L)'
;MAKVSVRGATLAAMAASARLARLGHEVTLVTDGFPIDRALDDASPVIALPATWKDLFKKSGGHLQAELNRAGLELVEAPPPRHVLSDGTVLDLPTERGPQFRAVRDALGEQVAVAWRDRLDDLDTLWHAFRRHALEGNEAVVTDEQRRALWLERTVADVAAPLGPLADLALRLVDDPASPALLALPLVVERSFGRWHLVDGDATPQPASRLLGLLLDRMAERGVTLADDADGAADIDCRQPTPLAQPVSAEQWLALPPIVGADGALRASAASPAGREPWAQLGSAALAVYELHERLTGEDCRPTNVAFTMPRLP
;
A
#
# COMPACT_ATOMS: atom_id res chain seq x y z
N MET A 1 -24.38 4.22 16.74
CA MET A 1 -24.32 2.81 16.29
C MET A 1 -25.20 2.68 15.06
N ALA A 2 -24.63 2.33 13.92
CA ALA A 2 -25.36 2.11 12.66
C ALA A 2 -25.06 0.70 12.13
N LYS A 3 -25.98 0.14 11.35
CA LYS A 3 -25.76 -1.11 10.60
C LYS A 3 -25.03 -0.77 9.31
N VAL A 4 -23.89 -1.43 9.07
CA VAL A 4 -22.98 -1.13 7.97
C VAL A 4 -22.66 -2.40 7.20
N SER A 5 -22.76 -2.31 5.88
CA SER A 5 -22.41 -3.36 4.92
C SER A 5 -21.12 -3.01 4.18
N VAL A 6 -20.16 -3.91 4.21
CA VAL A 6 -18.92 -3.83 3.43
C VAL A 6 -18.92 -5.02 2.48
N ARG A 7 -18.69 -4.83 1.17
CA ARG A 7 -18.80 -5.91 0.18
C ARG A 7 -17.49 -6.15 -0.55
N GLY A 8 -17.06 -7.40 -0.63
CA GLY A 8 -15.85 -7.87 -1.33
C GLY A 8 -14.92 -8.70 -0.43
N ALA A 9 -14.43 -9.83 -0.92
CA ALA A 9 -13.46 -10.66 -0.21
C ALA A 9 -12.01 -10.16 -0.40
N THR A 10 -11.73 -8.94 0.04
CA THR A 10 -10.42 -8.28 -0.16
C THR A 10 -9.80 -7.81 1.15
N LEU A 11 -8.48 -7.55 1.14
CA LEU A 11 -7.76 -7.03 2.30
C LEU A 11 -8.33 -5.68 2.75
N ALA A 12 -8.71 -4.82 1.79
CA ALA A 12 -9.37 -3.55 2.06
C ALA A 12 -10.71 -3.73 2.78
N ALA A 13 -11.52 -4.71 2.36
CA ALA A 13 -12.80 -5.00 3.00
C ALA A 13 -12.63 -5.44 4.45
N MET A 14 -11.73 -6.38 4.71
CA MET A 14 -11.41 -6.86 6.05
C MET A 14 -10.91 -5.74 6.96
N ALA A 15 -10.00 -4.91 6.45
CA ALA A 15 -9.46 -3.77 7.17
C ALA A 15 -10.55 -2.72 7.49
N ALA A 16 -11.43 -2.43 6.54
CA ALA A 16 -12.54 -1.50 6.74
C ALA A 16 -13.51 -2.03 7.80
N SER A 17 -13.91 -3.30 7.70
CA SER A 17 -14.83 -3.94 8.63
C SER A 17 -14.31 -3.92 10.07
N ALA A 18 -13.04 -4.28 10.28
CA ALA A 18 -12.42 -4.27 11.60
C ALA A 18 -12.37 -2.86 12.23
N ARG A 19 -12.10 -1.82 11.44
CA ARG A 19 -12.07 -0.42 11.89
C ARG A 19 -13.49 0.09 12.23
N LEU A 20 -14.47 -0.17 11.37
CA LEU A 20 -15.87 0.24 11.59
C LEU A 20 -16.48 -0.43 12.83
N ALA A 21 -16.22 -1.73 13.01
CA ALA A 21 -16.65 -2.44 14.22
C ALA A 21 -16.01 -1.85 15.48
N ARG A 22 -14.72 -1.47 15.42
CA ARG A 22 -14.05 -0.76 16.53
C ARG A 22 -14.65 0.62 16.81
N LEU A 23 -15.19 1.30 15.81
CA LEU A 23 -15.91 2.58 15.95
C LEU A 23 -17.35 2.42 16.48
N GLY A 24 -17.80 1.18 16.73
CA GLY A 24 -19.11 0.90 17.33
C GLY A 24 -20.24 0.75 16.32
N HIS A 25 -19.93 0.44 15.06
CA HIS A 25 -20.93 0.03 14.07
C HIS A 25 -21.18 -1.49 14.12
N GLU A 26 -22.40 -1.89 13.77
CA GLU A 26 -22.74 -3.30 13.55
C GLU A 26 -22.39 -3.63 12.09
N VAL A 27 -21.35 -4.45 11.88
CA VAL A 27 -20.74 -4.62 10.56
C VAL A 27 -21.00 -6.02 10.00
N THR A 28 -21.49 -6.05 8.76
CA THR A 28 -21.56 -7.25 7.92
C THR A 28 -20.57 -7.13 6.78
N LEU A 29 -19.63 -8.08 6.68
CA LEU A 29 -18.77 -8.26 5.51
C LEU A 29 -19.41 -9.28 4.56
N VAL A 30 -19.81 -8.82 3.38
CA VAL A 30 -20.41 -9.62 2.32
C VAL A 30 -19.31 -10.09 1.36
N THR A 31 -19.12 -11.40 1.24
CA THR A 31 -17.98 -11.98 0.51
C THR A 31 -18.30 -12.36 -0.93
N ASP A 32 -19.58 -12.40 -1.32
CA ASP A 32 -20.05 -12.90 -2.63
C ASP A 32 -19.63 -14.37 -2.88
N GLY A 33 -19.45 -15.15 -1.80
CA GLY A 33 -18.98 -16.54 -1.84
C GLY A 33 -17.49 -16.70 -2.13
N PHE A 34 -16.72 -15.60 -2.19
CA PHE A 34 -15.27 -15.64 -2.41
C PHE A 34 -14.49 -15.88 -1.11
N PRO A 35 -13.37 -16.63 -1.17
CA PRO A 35 -12.56 -16.93 0.01
C PRO A 35 -11.79 -15.69 0.51
N ILE A 36 -11.98 -15.33 1.78
CA ILE A 36 -11.31 -14.19 2.42
C ILE A 36 -9.90 -14.51 2.92
N ASP A 37 -9.59 -15.79 3.14
CA ASP A 37 -8.27 -16.28 3.60
C ASP A 37 -7.19 -16.24 2.50
N ARG A 38 -7.57 -15.81 1.29
CA ARG A 38 -6.68 -15.62 0.13
C ARG A 38 -6.56 -14.17 -0.31
N ALA A 39 -7.03 -13.23 0.51
CA ALA A 39 -7.04 -11.81 0.18
C ALA A 39 -5.64 -11.16 0.17
N LEU A 40 -4.60 -11.88 0.60
CA LEU A 40 -3.21 -11.50 0.50
C LEU A 40 -2.43 -12.59 -0.24
N ASP A 41 -1.69 -12.20 -1.27
CA ASP A 41 -0.83 -13.11 -2.03
C ASP A 41 0.50 -13.32 -1.29
N ASP A 42 0.95 -14.57 -1.23
CA ASP A 42 2.24 -14.97 -0.64
C ASP A 42 3.36 -15.04 -1.68
N ALA A 43 3.13 -14.63 -2.93
CA ALA A 43 4.15 -14.60 -3.99
C ALA A 43 5.42 -13.81 -3.59
N SER A 44 5.29 -12.83 -2.69
CA SER A 44 6.42 -12.18 -2.04
C SER A 44 6.28 -12.24 -0.51
N PRO A 45 7.27 -12.76 0.23
CA PRO A 45 7.28 -12.69 1.69
C PRO A 45 7.64 -11.29 2.20
N VAL A 46 7.95 -10.34 1.30
CA VAL A 46 8.39 -9.00 1.67
C VAL A 46 7.20 -8.09 1.91
N ILE A 47 7.19 -7.47 3.09
CA ILE A 47 6.22 -6.48 3.53
C ILE A 47 6.87 -5.11 3.42
N ALA A 48 6.40 -4.30 2.47
CA ALA A 48 6.73 -2.89 2.40
C ALA A 48 5.80 -2.08 3.32
N LEU A 49 6.30 -0.95 3.81
CA LEU A 49 5.50 0.06 4.54
C LEU A 49 4.68 -0.53 5.73
N PRO A 50 5.34 -1.24 6.68
CA PRO A 50 4.66 -1.94 7.77
C PRO A 50 3.89 -1.02 8.74
N ALA A 51 4.11 0.30 8.64
CA ALA A 51 3.35 1.29 9.39
C ALA A 51 1.84 1.20 9.13
N THR A 52 1.40 0.79 7.94
CA THR A 52 -0.03 0.61 7.61
C THR A 52 -0.66 -0.55 8.39
N TRP A 53 0.05 -1.66 8.53
CA TRP A 53 -0.36 -2.77 9.41
C TRP A 53 -0.37 -2.34 10.88
N LYS A 54 0.66 -1.63 11.34
CA LYS A 54 0.71 -1.10 12.72
C LYS A 54 -0.47 -0.16 12.99
N ASP A 55 -0.80 0.74 12.06
CA ASP A 55 -1.95 1.63 12.16
C ASP A 55 -3.28 0.86 12.12
N LEU A 56 -3.44 -0.12 11.23
CA LEU A 56 -4.63 -0.96 11.17
C LEU A 56 -4.94 -1.58 12.52
N PHE A 57 -3.98 -2.31 13.10
CA PHE A 57 -4.19 -2.96 14.40
C PHE A 57 -4.50 -1.95 15.51
N LYS A 58 -3.79 -0.80 15.51
CA LYS A 58 -4.06 0.31 16.44
C LYS A 58 -5.50 0.80 16.31
N LYS A 59 -5.97 1.01 15.08
CA LYS A 59 -7.29 1.56 14.74
C LYS A 59 -8.41 0.52 14.79
N SER A 60 -8.08 -0.77 14.84
CA SER A 60 -9.01 -1.86 15.15
C SER A 60 -8.97 -2.29 16.61
N GLY A 61 -8.15 -1.65 17.45
CA GLY A 61 -8.20 -1.76 18.92
C GLY A 61 -7.16 -2.67 19.59
N GLY A 62 -5.98 -2.83 19.00
CA GLY A 62 -4.84 -3.54 19.60
C GLY A 62 -3.49 -3.03 19.08
N HIS A 63 -2.38 -3.68 19.41
CA HIS A 63 -1.07 -3.36 18.85
C HIS A 63 -0.57 -4.54 18.02
N LEU A 64 -0.13 -4.30 16.77
CA LEU A 64 0.40 -5.36 15.91
C LEU A 64 1.48 -6.19 16.62
N GLN A 65 2.41 -5.55 17.34
CA GLN A 65 3.47 -6.25 18.06
C GLN A 65 2.94 -7.26 19.10
N ALA A 66 1.84 -6.94 19.79
CA ALA A 66 1.26 -7.84 20.78
C ALA A 66 0.65 -9.08 20.12
N GLU A 67 0.04 -8.90 18.95
CA GLU A 67 -0.56 -9.97 18.16
C GLU A 67 0.52 -10.88 17.56
N LEU A 68 1.58 -10.28 17.01
CA LEU A 68 2.77 -10.99 16.53
C LEU A 68 3.40 -11.84 17.64
N ASN A 69 3.66 -11.24 18.80
CA ASN A 69 4.23 -11.95 19.95
C ASN A 69 3.35 -13.13 20.39
N ARG A 70 2.02 -12.96 20.41
CA ARG A 70 1.07 -14.04 20.77
C ARG A 70 1.13 -15.19 19.76
N ALA A 71 1.35 -14.88 18.49
CA ALA A 71 1.48 -15.85 17.42
C ALA A 71 2.91 -16.44 17.27
N GLY A 72 3.85 -16.05 18.14
CA GLY A 72 5.24 -16.48 18.06
C GLY A 72 5.97 -15.94 16.82
N LEU A 73 5.58 -14.75 16.37
CA LEU A 73 6.11 -14.09 15.18
C LEU A 73 6.84 -12.80 15.55
N GLU A 74 7.83 -12.45 14.73
CA GLU A 74 8.52 -11.17 14.75
C GLU A 74 8.54 -10.57 13.34
N LEU A 75 8.45 -9.24 13.25
CA LEU A 75 8.63 -8.51 12.00
C LEU A 75 10.03 -7.90 11.99
N VAL A 76 10.92 -8.44 11.15
CA VAL A 76 12.33 -8.04 11.07
C VAL A 76 12.68 -7.51 9.67
N GLU A 77 13.80 -6.80 9.56
CA GLU A 77 14.31 -6.34 8.27
C GLU A 77 14.70 -7.54 7.40
N ALA A 78 14.20 -7.57 6.18
CA ALA A 78 14.52 -8.60 5.22
C ALA A 78 15.94 -8.39 4.66
N PRO A 79 16.67 -9.47 4.33
CA PRO A 79 18.01 -9.35 3.76
C PRO A 79 17.98 -8.58 2.43
N PRO A 80 19.08 -7.88 2.06
CA PRO A 80 19.18 -7.19 0.78
C PRO A 80 18.81 -8.10 -0.40
N PRO A 81 17.95 -7.64 -1.33
CA PRO A 81 17.68 -8.38 -2.55
C PRO A 81 18.96 -8.49 -3.38
N ARG A 82 19.19 -9.70 -3.90
CA ARG A 82 20.22 -9.94 -4.91
C ARG A 82 19.62 -9.68 -6.29
N HIS A 83 20.24 -8.78 -7.03
CA HIS A 83 19.89 -8.48 -8.41
C HIS A 83 20.95 -9.02 -9.36
N VAL A 84 20.51 -9.65 -10.44
CA VAL A 84 21.35 -9.94 -11.60
C VAL A 84 20.94 -8.96 -12.69
N LEU A 85 21.89 -8.15 -13.14
CA LEU A 85 21.70 -7.17 -14.21
C LEU A 85 21.90 -7.84 -15.58
N SER A 86 21.45 -7.18 -16.64
CA SER A 86 21.49 -7.70 -18.01
C SER A 86 22.91 -7.99 -18.53
N ASP A 87 23.92 -7.32 -17.97
CA ASP A 87 25.33 -7.57 -18.26
C ASP A 87 25.94 -8.72 -17.42
N GLY A 88 25.13 -9.36 -16.58
CA GLY A 88 25.53 -10.43 -15.67
C GLY A 88 26.08 -9.95 -14.33
N THR A 89 26.17 -8.63 -14.10
CA THR A 89 26.61 -8.09 -12.81
C THR A 89 25.66 -8.52 -11.71
N VAL A 90 26.22 -9.01 -10.61
CA VAL A 90 25.47 -9.37 -9.40
C VAL A 90 25.60 -8.22 -8.40
N LEU A 91 24.46 -7.68 -7.98
CA LEU A 91 24.37 -6.57 -7.05
C LEU A 91 23.45 -6.95 -5.88
N ASP A 92 24.02 -7.09 -4.69
CA ASP A 92 23.25 -7.12 -3.45
C ASP A 92 22.97 -5.66 -3.07
N LEU A 93 21.71 -5.24 -3.14
CA LEU A 93 21.33 -3.83 -2.99
C LEU A 93 20.66 -3.60 -1.63
N PRO A 94 21.35 -3.02 -0.63
CA PRO A 94 20.73 -2.74 0.67
C PRO A 94 19.52 -1.81 0.55
N THR A 95 18.76 -1.60 1.62
CA THR A 95 17.60 -0.69 1.57
C THR A 95 17.97 0.76 1.88
N GLU A 96 18.88 1.01 2.82
CA GLU A 96 19.23 2.37 3.22
C GLU A 96 20.04 3.14 2.17
N ARG A 97 19.78 4.45 2.04
CA ARG A 97 20.40 5.36 1.04
C ARG A 97 21.93 5.30 1.01
N GLY A 98 22.59 5.34 2.17
CA GLY A 98 24.05 5.35 2.27
C GLY A 98 24.69 4.00 1.86
N PRO A 99 24.27 2.88 2.48
CA PRO A 99 24.64 1.54 2.05
C PRO A 99 24.35 1.26 0.56
N GLN A 100 23.20 1.66 0.02
CA GLN A 100 22.90 1.56 -1.42
C GLN A 100 23.94 2.28 -2.27
N PHE A 101 24.22 3.55 -1.96
CA PHE A 101 25.18 4.34 -2.72
C PHE A 101 26.55 3.65 -2.76
N ARG A 102 27.03 3.13 -1.62
CA ARG A 102 28.30 2.41 -1.56
C ARG A 102 28.26 1.12 -2.38
N ALA A 103 27.21 0.30 -2.23
CA ALA A 103 27.07 -0.95 -2.97
C ALA A 103 27.07 -0.71 -4.50
N VAL A 104 26.32 0.28 -4.97
CA VAL A 104 26.30 0.64 -6.40
C VAL A 104 27.65 1.20 -6.85
N ARG A 105 28.27 2.09 -6.08
CA ARG A 105 29.58 2.68 -6.42
C ARG A 105 30.65 1.60 -6.54
N ASP A 106 30.68 0.67 -5.61
CA ASP A 106 31.70 -0.37 -5.55
C ASP A 106 31.53 -1.39 -6.69
N ALA A 107 30.29 -1.64 -7.15
CA ALA A 107 29.99 -2.56 -8.24
C ALA A 107 30.04 -1.93 -9.64
N LEU A 108 29.58 -0.68 -9.80
CA LEU A 108 29.28 -0.05 -11.09
C LEU A 108 29.93 1.34 -11.26
N GLY A 109 30.65 1.82 -10.26
CA GLY A 109 31.33 3.11 -10.28
C GLY A 109 30.50 4.29 -9.76
N GLU A 110 31.19 5.37 -9.44
CA GLU A 110 30.59 6.54 -8.78
C GLU A 110 29.53 7.26 -9.62
N GLN A 111 29.72 7.34 -10.93
CA GLN A 111 28.75 7.98 -11.83
C GLN A 111 27.38 7.29 -11.78
N VAL A 112 27.35 5.95 -11.78
CA VAL A 112 26.11 5.17 -11.69
C VAL A 112 25.48 5.32 -10.30
N ALA A 113 26.29 5.34 -9.24
CA ALA A 113 25.80 5.54 -7.87
C ALA A 113 25.15 6.92 -7.68
N VAL A 114 25.73 7.97 -8.28
CA VAL A 114 25.16 9.32 -8.29
C VAL A 114 23.85 9.34 -9.07
N ALA A 115 23.81 8.78 -10.28
CA ALA A 115 22.59 8.72 -11.09
C ALA A 115 21.46 7.96 -10.37
N TRP A 116 21.77 6.84 -9.72
CA TRP A 116 20.82 6.08 -8.91
C TRP A 116 20.26 6.91 -7.76
N ARG A 117 21.14 7.52 -6.95
CA ARG A 117 20.73 8.37 -5.81
C ARG A 117 19.82 9.49 -6.27
N ASP A 118 20.25 10.25 -7.28
CA ASP A 118 19.53 11.43 -7.75
C ASP A 118 18.17 11.04 -8.34
N ARG A 119 18.10 9.93 -9.07
CA ARG A 119 16.82 9.42 -9.58
C ARG A 119 15.88 8.97 -8.46
N LEU A 120 16.38 8.29 -7.42
CA LEU A 120 15.53 7.94 -6.29
C LEU A 120 15.10 9.18 -5.48
N ASP A 121 15.92 10.23 -5.43
CA ASP A 121 15.56 11.52 -4.82
C ASP A 121 14.46 12.23 -5.65
N ASP A 122 14.51 12.18 -6.99
CA ASP A 122 13.40 12.65 -7.83
C ASP A 122 12.12 11.84 -7.58
N LEU A 123 12.22 10.51 -7.47
CA LEU A 123 11.07 9.64 -7.16
C LEU A 123 10.48 9.90 -5.78
N ASP A 124 11.25 10.44 -4.83
CA ASP A 124 10.73 10.85 -3.51
C ASP A 124 9.78 12.05 -3.65
N THR A 125 10.06 12.95 -4.59
CA THR A 125 9.13 14.05 -4.95
C THR A 125 7.84 13.49 -5.54
N LEU A 126 7.95 12.50 -6.44
CA LEU A 126 6.79 11.79 -6.99
C LEU A 126 6.00 11.06 -5.88
N TRP A 127 6.69 10.40 -4.94
CA TRP A 127 6.08 9.73 -3.80
C TRP A 127 5.27 10.68 -2.95
N HIS A 128 5.77 11.89 -2.68
CA HIS A 128 5.01 12.89 -1.92
C HIS A 128 3.73 13.34 -2.65
N ALA A 129 3.79 13.53 -3.97
CA ALA A 129 2.61 13.86 -4.77
C ALA A 129 1.61 12.69 -4.81
N PHE A 130 2.10 11.47 -5.03
CA PHE A 130 1.31 10.24 -4.98
C PHE A 130 0.65 10.07 -3.62
N ARG A 131 1.38 10.29 -2.53
CA ARG A 131 0.83 10.18 -1.18
C ARG A 131 -0.34 11.13 -1.00
N ARG A 132 -0.18 12.40 -1.37
CA ARG A 132 -1.21 13.43 -1.25
C ARG A 132 -2.46 13.13 -2.09
N HIS A 133 -2.28 12.71 -3.33
CA HIS A 133 -3.37 12.67 -4.32
C HIS A 133 -3.97 11.28 -4.54
N ALA A 134 -3.26 10.22 -4.18
CA ALA A 134 -3.70 8.84 -4.41
C ALA A 134 -3.79 8.03 -3.10
N LEU A 135 -2.80 8.11 -2.21
CA LEU A 135 -2.80 7.31 -0.98
C LEU A 135 -3.63 7.92 0.16
N GLU A 136 -3.57 9.25 0.31
CA GLU A 136 -4.28 10.05 1.32
C GLU A 136 -5.43 10.87 0.68
N GLY A 137 -5.61 10.77 -0.64
CA GLY A 137 -6.61 11.49 -1.41
C GLY A 137 -7.91 10.71 -1.57
N ASN A 138 -9.04 11.39 -1.40
CA ASN A 138 -10.37 10.78 -1.52
C ASN A 138 -11.02 10.97 -2.90
N GLU A 139 -10.58 12.00 -3.64
CA GLU A 139 -11.19 12.47 -4.88
C GLU A 139 -10.31 12.17 -6.10
N ALA A 140 -10.91 12.28 -7.29
CA ALA A 140 -10.20 12.10 -8.54
C ALA A 140 -9.18 13.23 -8.80
N VAL A 141 -8.12 12.90 -9.54
CA VAL A 141 -7.15 13.88 -10.04
C VAL A 141 -7.72 14.60 -11.25
N VAL A 142 -7.91 15.91 -11.14
CA VAL A 142 -8.62 16.72 -12.15
C VAL A 142 -7.80 17.87 -12.72
N THR A 143 -6.76 18.35 -12.04
CA THR A 143 -5.99 19.52 -12.50
C THR A 143 -4.68 19.14 -13.18
N ASP A 144 -4.23 19.97 -14.14
CA ASP A 144 -2.94 19.77 -14.81
C ASP A 144 -1.74 19.91 -13.85
N GLU A 145 -1.90 20.63 -12.75
CA GLU A 145 -0.88 20.70 -11.70
C GLU A 145 -0.73 19.36 -10.98
N GLN A 146 -1.85 18.73 -10.59
CA GLN A 146 -1.84 17.40 -9.96
C GLN A 146 -1.25 16.36 -10.91
N ARG A 147 -1.65 16.39 -12.19
CA ARG A 147 -1.16 15.45 -13.21
C ARG A 147 0.35 15.57 -13.42
N ARG A 148 0.87 16.80 -13.51
CA ARG A 148 2.33 17.05 -13.59
C ARG A 148 3.07 16.65 -12.32
N ALA A 149 2.49 16.88 -11.14
CA ALA A 149 3.10 16.48 -9.87
C ALA A 149 3.22 14.95 -9.76
N LEU A 150 2.26 14.23 -10.35
CA LEU A 150 2.23 12.76 -10.44
C LEU A 150 3.01 12.20 -11.65
N TRP A 151 3.72 13.06 -12.39
CA TRP A 151 4.48 12.68 -13.59
C TRP A 151 3.67 11.83 -14.58
N LEU A 152 2.39 12.15 -14.77
CA LEU A 152 1.52 11.39 -15.67
C LEU A 152 1.93 11.53 -17.14
N GLU A 153 2.76 12.53 -17.47
CA GLU A 153 3.37 12.71 -18.77
C GLU A 153 4.66 11.91 -18.97
N ARG A 154 5.14 11.20 -17.94
CA ARG A 154 6.37 10.41 -17.97
C ARG A 154 6.08 8.93 -17.85
N THR A 155 7.00 8.15 -18.37
CA THR A 155 6.95 6.69 -18.40
C THR A 155 8.00 6.06 -17.51
N VAL A 156 7.89 4.76 -17.25
CA VAL A 156 8.95 4.00 -16.59
C VAL A 156 10.23 4.00 -17.43
N ALA A 157 10.15 4.04 -18.75
CA ALA A 157 11.31 4.21 -19.63
C ALA A 157 12.06 5.53 -19.35
N ASP A 158 11.34 6.63 -19.10
CA ASP A 158 11.95 7.91 -18.72
C ASP A 158 12.61 7.83 -17.34
N VAL A 159 12.04 7.04 -16.42
CA VAL A 159 12.62 6.73 -15.11
C VAL A 159 13.91 5.89 -15.25
N ALA A 160 13.93 4.96 -16.18
CA ALA A 160 15.04 4.02 -16.39
C ALA A 160 16.20 4.63 -17.18
N ALA A 161 15.94 5.52 -18.14
CA ALA A 161 16.91 6.01 -19.11
C ALA A 161 18.27 6.49 -18.53
N PRO A 162 18.33 7.29 -17.44
CA PRO A 162 19.62 7.76 -16.92
C PRO A 162 20.30 6.77 -15.97
N LEU A 163 19.68 5.63 -15.65
CA LEU A 163 20.20 4.67 -14.67
C LEU A 163 21.29 3.75 -15.25
N GLY A 164 21.54 3.79 -16.56
CA GLY A 164 22.54 2.94 -17.22
C GLY A 164 22.28 1.46 -16.92
N PRO A 165 23.26 0.70 -16.40
CA PRO A 165 23.08 -0.73 -16.05
C PRO A 165 21.97 -1.00 -15.02
N LEU A 166 21.59 -0.01 -14.21
CA LEU A 166 20.52 -0.15 -13.21
C LEU A 166 19.11 0.08 -13.78
N ALA A 167 18.98 0.40 -15.06
CA ALA A 167 17.67 0.55 -15.73
C ALA A 167 16.78 -0.68 -15.53
N ASP A 168 17.37 -1.87 -15.50
CA ASP A 168 16.68 -3.15 -15.26
C ASP A 168 15.85 -3.18 -13.97
N LEU A 169 16.25 -2.46 -12.93
CA LEU A 169 15.52 -2.41 -11.67
C LEU A 169 14.16 -1.72 -11.84
N ALA A 170 14.10 -0.65 -12.62
CA ALA A 170 12.86 0.05 -12.92
C ALA A 170 12.03 -0.73 -13.95
N LEU A 171 12.67 -1.25 -15.00
CA LEU A 171 11.98 -1.95 -16.09
C LEU A 171 11.33 -3.26 -15.64
N ARG A 172 11.89 -3.98 -14.66
CA ARG A 172 11.28 -5.21 -14.10
C ARG A 172 9.97 -5.00 -13.32
N LEU A 173 9.61 -3.75 -13.01
CA LEU A 173 8.38 -3.44 -12.27
C LEU A 173 7.13 -3.42 -13.17
N VAL A 174 7.33 -3.45 -14.49
CA VAL A 174 6.28 -3.28 -15.49
C VAL A 174 6.49 -4.23 -16.67
N ASP A 175 5.40 -4.64 -17.30
CA ASP A 175 5.47 -5.42 -18.55
C ASP A 175 5.77 -4.52 -19.77
N ASP A 176 5.33 -3.26 -19.73
CA ASP A 176 5.54 -2.26 -20.77
C ASP A 176 6.28 -1.03 -20.22
N PRO A 177 7.50 -0.71 -20.71
CA PRO A 177 8.25 0.49 -20.30
C PRO A 177 7.52 1.81 -20.56
N ALA A 178 6.54 1.84 -21.48
CA ALA A 178 5.71 3.02 -21.75
C ALA A 178 4.64 3.27 -20.66
N SER A 179 4.51 2.35 -19.68
CA SER A 179 3.59 2.51 -18.56
C SER A 179 3.96 3.73 -17.69
N PRO A 180 3.00 4.31 -16.93
CA PRO A 180 3.22 5.53 -16.16
C PRO A 180 4.39 5.43 -15.17
N ALA A 181 5.17 6.51 -15.06
CA ALA A 181 6.33 6.59 -14.17
C ALA A 181 6.01 6.28 -12.69
N LEU A 182 4.76 6.48 -12.26
CA LEU A 182 4.22 6.10 -10.95
C LEU A 182 4.51 4.63 -10.58
N LEU A 183 4.58 3.74 -11.56
CA LEU A 183 4.83 2.32 -11.33
C LEU A 183 6.28 2.03 -10.89
N ALA A 184 7.17 3.02 -10.95
CA ALA A 184 8.52 2.93 -10.39
C ALA A 184 8.60 3.30 -8.89
N LEU A 185 7.49 3.71 -8.25
CA LEU A 185 7.43 4.04 -6.83
C LEU A 185 7.88 2.93 -5.86
N PRO A 186 7.77 1.62 -6.17
CA PRO A 186 8.34 0.58 -5.30
C PRO A 186 9.81 0.81 -4.96
N LEU A 187 10.61 1.37 -5.88
CA LEU A 187 12.04 1.65 -5.63
C LEU A 187 12.27 2.63 -4.47
N VAL A 188 11.46 3.68 -4.37
CA VAL A 188 11.58 4.67 -3.30
C VAL A 188 10.84 4.24 -2.04
N VAL A 189 9.72 3.53 -2.18
CA VAL A 189 8.98 2.98 -1.04
C VAL A 189 9.85 2.01 -0.25
N GLU A 190 10.52 1.07 -0.92
CA GLU A 190 11.43 0.17 -0.23
C GLU A 190 12.56 0.95 0.44
N ARG A 191 13.26 1.85 -0.27
CA ARG A 191 14.34 2.67 0.29
C ARG A 191 13.93 3.43 1.55
N SER A 192 12.73 4.03 1.53
CA SER A 192 12.27 4.92 2.59
C SER A 192 11.67 4.18 3.78
N PHE A 193 11.04 3.01 3.57
CA PHE A 193 10.30 2.30 4.61
C PHE A 193 10.89 0.96 5.01
N GLY A 194 11.98 0.53 4.39
CA GLY A 194 12.57 -0.77 4.63
C GLY A 194 11.85 -1.89 3.87
N ARG A 195 12.54 -3.03 3.79
CA ARG A 195 11.96 -4.30 3.36
C ARG A 195 11.84 -5.16 4.60
N TRP A 196 10.67 -5.75 4.85
CA TRP A 196 10.43 -6.50 6.07
C TRP A 196 9.93 -7.90 5.75
N HIS A 197 10.15 -8.85 6.63
CA HIS A 197 9.49 -10.15 6.56
C HIS A 197 9.13 -10.63 7.96
N LEU A 198 8.21 -11.57 8.02
CA LEU A 198 7.89 -12.25 9.27
C LEU A 198 8.89 -13.37 9.50
N VAL A 199 9.30 -13.57 10.74
CA VAL A 199 10.05 -14.74 11.18
C VAL A 199 9.38 -15.37 12.39
N ASP A 200 9.60 -16.65 12.61
CA ASP A 200 9.22 -17.34 13.85
C ASP A 200 10.34 -17.26 14.92
N GLY A 201 10.12 -17.92 16.05
CA GLY A 201 11.08 -17.96 17.17
C GLY A 201 12.45 -18.57 16.83
N ASP A 202 12.54 -19.32 15.73
CA ASP A 202 13.79 -19.90 15.23
C ASP A 202 14.42 -19.04 14.11
N ALA A 203 13.92 -17.81 13.93
CA ALA A 203 14.28 -16.88 12.85
C ALA A 203 14.01 -17.42 11.43
N THR A 204 13.09 -18.39 11.28
CA THR A 204 12.72 -18.92 9.98
C THR A 204 11.72 -17.98 9.30
N PRO A 205 11.96 -17.56 8.04
CA PRO A 205 11.01 -16.72 7.31
C PRO A 205 9.62 -17.35 7.20
N GLN A 206 8.60 -16.53 7.45
CA GLN A 206 7.19 -16.91 7.44
C GLN A 206 6.44 -16.14 6.34
N PRO A 207 5.37 -16.72 5.76
CA PRO A 207 4.59 -16.06 4.72
C PRO A 207 3.86 -14.82 5.26
N ALA A 208 3.68 -13.81 4.40
CA ALA A 208 3.01 -12.56 4.77
C ALA A 208 1.53 -12.78 5.11
N SER A 209 0.89 -13.83 4.56
CA SER A 209 -0.47 -14.27 4.89
C SER A 209 -0.70 -14.54 6.39
N ARG A 210 0.35 -14.73 7.19
CA ARG A 210 0.20 -14.79 8.65
C ARG A 210 -0.41 -13.49 9.23
N LEU A 211 -0.17 -12.33 8.63
CA LEU A 211 -0.83 -11.07 9.01
C LEU A 211 -2.34 -11.08 8.69
N LEU A 212 -2.72 -11.77 7.62
CA LEU A 212 -4.13 -11.95 7.24
C LEU A 212 -4.86 -12.77 8.31
N GLY A 213 -4.24 -13.85 8.79
CA GLY A 213 -4.76 -14.64 9.91
C GLY A 213 -5.01 -13.80 11.17
N LEU A 214 -4.04 -12.97 11.55
CA LEU A 214 -4.19 -12.05 12.69
C LEU A 214 -5.33 -11.03 12.50
N LEU A 215 -5.57 -10.59 11.26
CA LEU A 215 -6.68 -9.69 10.93
C LEU A 215 -8.03 -10.41 10.98
N LEU A 216 -8.11 -11.66 10.55
CA LEU A 216 -9.32 -12.49 10.68
C LEU A 216 -9.69 -12.70 12.15
N ASP A 217 -8.71 -13.06 12.99
CA ASP A 217 -8.91 -13.18 14.44
C ASP A 217 -9.41 -11.85 15.02
N ARG A 218 -8.81 -10.72 14.60
CA ARG A 218 -9.25 -9.38 15.02
C ARG A 218 -10.68 -9.08 14.62
N MET A 219 -11.12 -9.46 13.42
CA MET A 219 -12.49 -9.25 12.96
C MET A 219 -13.49 -10.05 13.81
N ALA A 220 -13.16 -11.30 14.11
CA ALA A 220 -13.98 -12.15 14.98
C ALA A 220 -14.10 -11.56 16.39
N GLU A 221 -13.00 -11.10 16.99
CA GLU A 221 -13.02 -10.40 18.29
C GLU A 221 -13.89 -9.14 18.30
N ARG A 222 -14.02 -8.46 17.15
CA ARG A 222 -14.85 -7.25 17.01
C ARG A 222 -16.30 -7.54 16.66
N GLY A 223 -16.67 -8.81 16.49
CA GLY A 223 -18.04 -9.20 16.15
C GLY A 223 -18.44 -8.85 14.72
N VAL A 224 -17.48 -8.81 13.77
CA VAL A 224 -17.82 -8.65 12.34
C VAL A 224 -18.55 -9.91 11.88
N THR A 225 -19.74 -9.74 11.31
CA THR A 225 -20.53 -10.84 10.73
C THR A 225 -20.09 -11.09 9.30
N LEU A 226 -19.87 -12.35 8.92
CA LEU A 226 -19.62 -12.75 7.54
C LEU A 226 -20.93 -13.19 6.88
N ALA A 227 -21.14 -12.79 5.64
CA ALA A 227 -22.25 -13.23 4.82
C ALA A 227 -21.76 -13.56 3.40
N ASP A 228 -22.34 -14.59 2.79
CA ASP A 228 -22.01 -14.95 1.40
C ASP A 228 -22.70 -14.03 0.39
N ASP A 229 -23.84 -13.46 0.74
CA ASP A 229 -24.56 -12.49 -0.09
C ASP A 229 -25.37 -11.53 0.79
N ALA A 230 -25.73 -10.38 0.23
CA ALA A 230 -26.66 -9.44 0.82
C ALA A 230 -27.39 -8.64 -0.28
N ASP A 231 -28.66 -8.36 0.00
CA ASP A 231 -29.49 -7.49 -0.84
C ASP A 231 -29.07 -6.02 -0.69
N GLY A 232 -29.05 -5.30 -1.82
CA GLY A 232 -28.81 -3.86 -1.85
C GLY A 232 -27.37 -3.44 -2.13
N ALA A 233 -27.17 -2.12 -2.16
CA ALA A 233 -25.84 -1.52 -2.32
C ALA A 233 -25.08 -1.57 -0.99
N ALA A 234 -23.78 -1.82 -1.07
CA ALA A 234 -22.91 -1.78 0.10
C ALA A 234 -22.62 -0.33 0.51
N ASP A 235 -22.44 -0.09 1.80
CA ASP A 235 -21.98 1.20 2.32
C ASP A 235 -20.52 1.47 1.92
N ILE A 236 -19.70 0.43 1.81
CA ILE A 236 -18.38 0.46 1.17
C ILE A 236 -18.25 -0.71 0.19
N ASP A 237 -18.03 -0.39 -1.08
CA ASP A 237 -17.73 -1.37 -2.12
C ASP A 237 -16.22 -1.62 -2.21
N CYS A 238 -15.81 -2.78 -1.73
CA CYS A 238 -14.42 -3.24 -1.73
C CYS A 238 -14.16 -4.33 -2.77
N ARG A 239 -15.08 -4.53 -3.72
CA ARG A 239 -14.89 -5.46 -4.83
C ARG A 239 -13.78 -4.95 -5.74
N GLN A 240 -13.11 -5.90 -6.38
CA GLN A 240 -12.05 -5.62 -7.34
C GLN A 240 -12.44 -6.17 -8.72
N PRO A 241 -12.12 -5.45 -9.81
CA PRO A 241 -12.32 -5.98 -11.15
C PRO A 241 -11.48 -7.24 -11.35
N THR A 242 -12.02 -8.19 -12.09
CA THR A 242 -11.32 -9.43 -12.48
C THR A 242 -11.27 -9.49 -14.01
N PRO A 243 -10.09 -9.46 -14.64
CA PRO A 243 -8.76 -9.41 -14.02
C PRO A 243 -8.42 -8.04 -13.40
N LEU A 244 -7.57 -8.05 -12.38
CA LEU A 244 -6.95 -6.83 -11.85
C LEU A 244 -5.76 -6.47 -12.75
N ALA A 245 -5.93 -5.43 -13.57
CA ALA A 245 -4.89 -4.97 -14.50
C ALA A 245 -4.08 -3.81 -13.89
N GLN A 246 -2.76 -3.83 -14.13
CA GLN A 246 -1.92 -2.65 -13.88
C GLN A 246 -2.25 -1.59 -14.95
N PRO A 247 -2.40 -0.31 -14.59
CA PRO A 247 -2.63 0.73 -15.59
C PRO A 247 -1.37 0.90 -16.44
N VAL A 248 -1.51 0.70 -17.75
CA VAL A 248 -0.42 0.85 -18.73
C VAL A 248 -0.37 2.24 -19.37
N SER A 249 -1.27 3.15 -18.98
CA SER A 249 -1.25 4.55 -19.41
C SER A 249 -1.77 5.49 -18.32
N ALA A 250 -1.49 6.78 -18.48
CA ALA A 250 -1.98 7.82 -17.59
C ALA A 250 -3.51 7.90 -17.58
N GLU A 251 -4.14 7.74 -18.75
CA GLU A 251 -5.59 7.73 -18.91
C GLU A 251 -6.22 6.57 -18.14
N GLN A 252 -5.61 5.38 -18.19
CA GLN A 252 -6.08 4.23 -17.42
C GLN A 252 -5.93 4.46 -15.92
N TRP A 253 -4.81 5.05 -15.48
CA TRP A 253 -4.62 5.38 -14.07
C TRP A 253 -5.63 6.43 -13.58
N LEU A 254 -5.91 7.46 -14.40
CA LEU A 254 -6.91 8.49 -14.10
C LEU A 254 -8.34 7.96 -14.08
N ALA A 255 -8.61 6.85 -14.78
CA ALA A 255 -9.91 6.19 -14.78
C ALA A 255 -10.14 5.26 -13.57
N LEU A 256 -9.13 5.06 -12.71
CA LEU A 256 -9.28 4.26 -11.50
C LEU A 256 -10.30 4.89 -10.55
N PRO A 257 -11.20 4.09 -9.94
CA PRO A 257 -12.25 4.59 -9.07
C PRO A 257 -11.66 5.29 -7.82
N PRO A 258 -11.99 6.57 -7.58
CA PRO A 258 -11.58 7.25 -6.35
C PRO A 258 -12.31 6.64 -5.13
N ILE A 259 -11.82 6.98 -3.93
CA ILE A 259 -12.45 6.52 -2.68
C ILE A 259 -13.89 7.02 -2.59
N VAL A 260 -14.11 8.28 -2.94
CA VAL A 260 -15.44 8.89 -3.04
C VAL A 260 -15.79 9.03 -4.50
N GLY A 261 -16.68 8.16 -4.99
CA GLY A 261 -17.18 8.24 -6.36
C GLY A 261 -18.02 9.49 -6.62
N ALA A 262 -18.15 9.88 -7.88
CA ALA A 262 -19.04 10.96 -8.30
C ALA A 262 -20.53 10.67 -8.01
N ASP A 263 -20.88 9.39 -7.86
CA ASP A 263 -22.18 8.89 -7.40
C ASP A 263 -22.34 8.95 -5.87
N GLY A 264 -21.33 9.42 -5.14
CA GLY A 264 -21.26 9.44 -3.68
C GLY A 264 -20.93 8.09 -3.06
N ALA A 265 -20.83 7.00 -3.82
CA ALA A 265 -20.54 5.68 -3.27
C ALA A 265 -19.07 5.57 -2.84
N LEU A 266 -18.85 4.90 -1.70
CA LEU A 266 -17.52 4.71 -1.12
C LEU A 266 -16.90 3.43 -1.64
N ARG A 267 -15.63 3.52 -2.04
CA ARG A 267 -14.89 2.42 -2.65
C ARG A 267 -13.52 2.27 -2.00
N ALA A 268 -13.09 1.02 -1.78
CA ALA A 268 -11.75 0.73 -1.29
C ALA A 268 -11.27 -0.63 -1.79
N SER A 269 -10.29 -0.65 -2.69
CA SER A 269 -9.73 -1.91 -3.19
C SER A 269 -8.35 -1.71 -3.81
N ALA A 270 -7.78 -2.80 -4.32
CA ALA A 270 -6.57 -2.80 -5.14
C ALA A 270 -6.70 -2.02 -6.45
N ALA A 271 -7.93 -1.67 -6.85
CA ALA A 271 -8.22 -0.84 -8.03
C ALA A 271 -8.31 0.66 -7.69
N SER A 272 -8.06 1.08 -6.44
CA SER A 272 -7.97 2.51 -6.13
C SER A 272 -6.72 3.14 -6.79
N PRO A 273 -6.65 4.48 -6.94
CA PRO A 273 -5.46 5.17 -7.42
C PRO A 273 -4.18 4.84 -6.64
N ALA A 274 -4.29 4.45 -5.36
CA ALA A 274 -3.17 4.00 -4.54
C ALA A 274 -2.58 2.65 -4.99
N GLY A 275 -3.34 1.86 -5.75
CA GLY A 275 -2.90 0.61 -6.36
C GLY A 275 -3.07 -0.63 -5.47
N ARG A 276 -2.41 -1.71 -5.91
CA ARG A 276 -2.65 -3.09 -5.45
C ARG A 276 -1.84 -3.54 -4.25
N GLU A 277 -0.80 -2.79 -3.90
CA GLU A 277 0.06 -3.14 -2.78
C GLU A 277 -0.75 -3.28 -1.48
N PRO A 278 -0.40 -4.23 -0.58
CA PRO A 278 -1.15 -4.41 0.66
C PRO A 278 -1.29 -3.12 1.47
N TRP A 279 -0.22 -2.33 1.59
CA TRP A 279 -0.24 -1.05 2.29
C TRP A 279 -1.17 -0.02 1.63
N ALA A 280 -1.33 -0.07 0.29
CA ALA A 280 -2.23 0.82 -0.44
C ALA A 280 -3.70 0.45 -0.20
N GLN A 281 -4.01 -0.86 -0.20
CA GLN A 281 -5.35 -1.36 0.14
C GLN A 281 -5.75 -1.03 1.59
N LEU A 282 -4.80 -1.11 2.52
CA LEU A 282 -5.03 -0.69 3.91
C LEU A 282 -5.27 0.82 4.03
N GLY A 283 -4.56 1.62 3.23
CA GLY A 283 -4.75 3.07 3.13
C GLY A 283 -6.13 3.44 2.58
N SER A 284 -6.54 2.85 1.45
CA SER A 284 -7.85 3.10 0.85
C SER A 284 -9.00 2.71 1.77
N ALA A 285 -8.88 1.58 2.48
CA ALA A 285 -9.83 1.17 3.51
C ALA A 285 -9.94 2.19 4.64
N ALA A 286 -8.82 2.73 5.12
CA ALA A 286 -8.83 3.75 6.17
C ALA A 286 -9.59 5.00 5.73
N LEU A 287 -9.34 5.49 4.52
CA LEU A 287 -10.02 6.66 3.95
C LEU A 287 -11.54 6.45 3.81
N ALA A 288 -11.96 5.31 3.26
CA ALA A 288 -13.38 4.98 3.12
C ALA A 288 -14.09 4.88 4.48
N VAL A 289 -13.40 4.33 5.50
CA VAL A 289 -13.94 4.27 6.87
C VAL A 289 -14.11 5.65 7.48
N TYR A 290 -13.13 6.53 7.32
CA TYR A 290 -13.23 7.90 7.85
C TYR A 290 -14.42 8.65 7.26
N GLU A 291 -14.57 8.55 5.94
CA GLU A 291 -15.66 9.17 5.21
C GLU A 291 -17.03 8.59 5.61
N LEU A 292 -17.15 7.27 5.69
CA LEU A 292 -18.42 6.65 6.09
C LEU A 292 -18.79 7.00 7.53
N HIS A 293 -17.83 6.95 8.46
CA HIS A 293 -18.08 7.23 9.87
C HIS A 293 -18.55 8.67 10.06
N GLU A 294 -17.89 9.64 9.42
CA GLU A 294 -18.30 11.04 9.46
C GLU A 294 -19.70 11.24 8.89
N ARG A 295 -20.04 10.60 7.75
CA ARG A 295 -21.40 10.67 7.17
C ARG A 295 -22.48 10.13 8.10
N LEU A 296 -22.17 9.05 8.83
CA LEU A 296 -23.14 8.37 9.70
C LEU A 296 -23.32 9.06 11.06
N THR A 297 -22.30 9.78 11.55
CA THR A 297 -22.25 10.26 12.93
C THR A 297 -22.05 11.77 13.07
N GLY A 298 -21.51 12.43 12.05
CA GLY A 298 -21.01 13.80 12.11
C GLY A 298 -19.66 13.95 12.80
N GLU A 299 -19.04 12.86 13.26
CA GLU A 299 -17.74 12.88 13.96
C GLU A 299 -16.60 12.54 13.00
N ASP A 300 -15.57 13.39 12.96
CA ASP A 300 -14.34 13.11 12.22
C ASP A 300 -13.40 12.23 13.06
N CYS A 301 -13.15 11.01 12.60
CA CYS A 301 -12.24 10.05 13.24
C CYS A 301 -10.83 9.99 12.61
N ARG A 302 -10.53 10.89 11.65
CA ARG A 302 -9.20 11.02 11.03
C ARG A 302 -8.14 11.38 12.09
N PRO A 303 -6.88 10.97 11.90
CA PRO A 303 -5.79 11.38 12.79
C PRO A 303 -5.63 12.90 12.81
N THR A 304 -5.74 13.53 13.98
CA THR A 304 -5.62 14.99 14.16
C THR A 304 -4.18 15.52 14.18
N ASN A 305 -3.19 14.73 13.71
CA ASN A 305 -1.76 15.04 13.78
C ASN A 305 -1.29 16.22 12.89
N VAL A 306 -2.22 17.02 12.36
CA VAL A 306 -1.92 18.21 11.54
C VAL A 306 -1.33 19.36 12.37
N ALA A 307 -1.37 19.29 13.71
CA ALA A 307 -0.91 20.36 14.61
C ALA A 307 0.39 20.05 15.40
N PHE A 308 1.17 19.03 15.03
CA PHE A 308 2.47 18.79 15.69
C PHE A 308 3.55 19.68 15.09
N THR A 309 3.79 20.83 15.71
CA THR A 309 4.99 21.63 15.49
C THR A 309 6.11 21.08 16.37
N MET A 310 7.24 20.66 15.79
CA MET A 310 8.41 20.30 16.59
C MET A 310 8.78 21.48 17.51
N PRO A 311 9.00 21.25 18.82
CA PRO A 311 9.56 22.29 19.68
C PRO A 311 10.91 22.70 19.08
N ARG A 312 11.13 24.01 18.89
CA ARG A 312 12.48 24.49 18.63
C ARG A 312 13.30 24.16 19.88
N LEU A 313 14.27 23.26 19.72
CA LEU A 313 15.26 23.01 20.76
C LEU A 313 15.99 24.32 21.08
N PRO A 314 16.29 24.60 22.36
CA PRO A 314 17.00 25.80 22.77
C PRO A 314 18.41 25.88 22.19
#